data_AF-A0A180FZR2-F1
#
_entry.id   AF-A0A180FZR2-F1
#
_cell.length_a   1.000
_cell.length_b   1.000
_cell.length_c   1.000
_cell.angle_alpha   90.00
_cell.angle_beta   90.00
_cell.angle_gamma   90.00
#
_symmetry.space_group_name_H-M   'P 1'
#
loop_
_entity.id
_entity.type
_entity.pdbx_description
1 polymer ?
#
loop_
_entity_poly.entity_id
_entity_poly.type
_entity_poly.pdbx_seq_one_letter_code
_entity_poly.pdbx_strand_id
1 'polypeptide(L)'
;MANPTGLQNGSMPTTVSNLRSKLRTSGIPTGNSAFARSIHDFTRVVLGVKAAKSDLPPAPPQSQLLTFKTPSNEASASSVILARFRSYLSEHNVADLEVGGRIKCIPIVCRQFFVQDMAHFNVQHVSFAWDQSPDSPFNAWFASMILKHWTFAKNTGLLYKYAISPNDDTAAHGQKVLFRWIHGRQADLRQLTRNVNWRQLKAAREKRSKRKKQDCLKSSDHRVDTCVALALPATLTRIFMDPACTSDMEEDEAGNLHRMHVPWRSQEMTQFAHKLDEATVDRLRKEKGVQYVQRAKLLELRCEDPEASHEDHGQITSATWEYLTRPSPRPT
;
A
#
# COMPACT_ATOMS: atom_id res chain seq x y z
N MET A 1 17.67 30.57 -16.44
CA MET A 1 18.03 29.86 -15.19
C MET A 1 16.97 30.16 -14.15
N ALA A 2 16.04 29.23 -13.91
CA ALA A 2 14.98 29.41 -12.91
C ALA A 2 15.26 28.49 -11.73
N ASN A 3 15.53 29.09 -10.58
CA ASN A 3 15.76 28.40 -9.32
C ASN A 3 14.41 27.82 -8.84
N PRO A 4 14.27 26.50 -8.61
CA PRO A 4 13.01 25.95 -8.13
C PRO A 4 12.81 26.37 -6.68
N THR A 5 11.99 27.40 -6.50
CA THR A 5 11.54 27.94 -5.22
C THR A 5 10.66 26.87 -4.54
N GLY A 6 11.18 26.23 -3.49
CA GLY A 6 10.42 25.20 -2.77
C GLY A 6 11.19 24.44 -1.68
N LEU A 7 12.51 24.64 -1.58
CA LEU A 7 13.31 24.15 -0.46
C LEU A 7 13.57 25.32 0.49
N GLN A 8 12.68 25.56 1.46
CA GLN A 8 13.13 26.26 2.66
C GLN A 8 14.23 25.40 3.30
N ASN A 9 15.45 25.93 3.30
CA ASN A 9 16.64 25.42 3.98
C ASN A 9 17.25 24.10 3.49
N GLY A 10 16.97 23.65 2.25
CA GLY A 10 17.61 22.44 1.70
C GLY A 10 17.35 21.13 2.47
N SER A 11 16.44 21.16 3.45
CA SER A 11 16.13 20.02 4.30
C SER A 11 14.84 19.34 3.82
N MET A 12 14.93 18.02 3.63
CA MET A 12 13.81 17.21 3.17
C MET A 12 12.79 16.99 4.30
N PRO A 13 11.48 16.94 4.00
CA PRO A 13 10.44 16.86 5.02
C PRO A 13 10.48 15.54 5.82
N THR A 14 10.26 15.66 7.13
CA THR A 14 10.42 14.58 8.13
C THR A 14 9.27 13.59 8.22
N THR A 15 8.10 13.90 7.63
CA THR A 15 6.94 13.00 7.64
C THR A 15 6.78 12.28 6.30
N VAL A 16 6.40 10.99 6.33
CA VAL A 16 6.20 10.16 5.13
C VAL A 16 5.15 10.76 4.19
N SER A 17 4.11 11.42 4.73
CA SER A 17 3.05 12.06 3.94
C SER A 17 3.57 13.29 3.19
N ASN A 18 4.29 14.19 3.89
CA ASN A 18 4.88 15.38 3.27
C ASN A 18 5.98 15.02 2.28
N LEU A 19 6.78 13.99 2.58
CA LEU A 19 7.75 13.45 1.64
C LEU A 19 7.06 12.90 0.39
N ARG A 20 5.99 12.10 0.52
CA ARG A 20 5.23 11.62 -0.65
C ARG A 20 4.66 12.75 -1.48
N SER A 21 4.12 13.79 -0.84
CA SER A 21 3.58 14.96 -1.51
C SER A 21 4.67 15.72 -2.28
N LYS A 22 5.77 16.09 -1.62
CA LYS A 22 6.90 16.78 -2.27
C LYS A 22 7.57 15.95 -3.37
N LEU A 23 7.71 14.64 -3.17
CA LEU A 23 8.29 13.78 -4.20
C LEU A 23 7.37 13.67 -5.42
N ARG A 24 6.04 13.69 -5.23
CA ARG A 24 5.07 13.67 -6.32
C ARG A 24 5.08 14.97 -7.13
N THR A 25 5.26 16.12 -6.49
CA THR A 25 5.42 17.41 -7.19
C THR A 25 6.77 17.54 -7.89
N SER A 26 7.77 16.74 -7.48
CA SER A 26 9.12 16.72 -8.08
C SER A 26 9.24 15.85 -9.35
N GLY A 27 8.12 15.38 -9.92
CA GLY A 27 8.10 14.54 -11.13
C GLY A 27 8.60 13.11 -10.93
N ILE A 28 8.72 12.62 -9.69
CA ILE A 28 9.28 11.29 -9.43
C ILE A 28 8.28 10.20 -9.84
N PRO A 29 8.75 9.12 -10.49
CA PRO A 29 7.90 7.99 -10.83
C PRO A 29 7.14 7.46 -9.62
N THR A 30 5.86 7.15 -9.83
CA THR A 30 5.00 6.63 -8.77
C THR A 30 5.61 5.35 -8.18
N GLY A 31 5.32 5.05 -6.90
CA GLY A 31 5.84 3.83 -6.26
C GLY A 31 5.43 2.52 -6.96
N ASN A 32 4.45 2.58 -7.86
CA ASN A 32 3.94 1.45 -8.64
C ASN A 32 4.46 1.44 -10.09
N SER A 33 5.26 2.43 -10.53
CA SER A 33 5.84 2.40 -11.87
C SER A 33 6.75 1.19 -12.06
N ALA A 34 6.93 0.73 -13.29
CA ALA A 34 7.85 -0.38 -13.58
C ALA A 34 9.28 -0.04 -13.14
N PHE A 35 9.72 1.21 -13.34
CA PHE A 35 11.00 1.72 -12.87
C PHE A 35 11.16 1.57 -11.35
N ALA A 36 10.24 2.12 -10.56
CA ALA A 36 10.32 2.06 -9.10
C ALA A 36 10.25 0.62 -8.57
N ARG A 37 9.38 -0.21 -9.16
CA ARG A 37 9.27 -1.63 -8.79
C ARG A 37 10.55 -2.40 -9.10
N SER A 38 11.20 -2.14 -10.24
CA SER A 38 12.45 -2.80 -10.60
C SER A 38 13.57 -2.50 -9.60
N ILE A 39 13.72 -1.23 -9.18
CA ILE A 39 14.71 -0.83 -8.17
C ILE A 39 14.39 -1.46 -6.82
N HIS A 40 13.12 -1.44 -6.40
CA HIS A 40 12.69 -2.05 -5.15
C HIS A 40 12.97 -3.55 -5.11
N ASP A 41 12.59 -4.29 -6.15
CA ASP A 41 12.80 -5.74 -6.20
C ASP A 41 14.29 -6.07 -6.30
N PHE A 42 15.06 -5.32 -7.08
CA PHE A 42 16.52 -5.48 -7.16
C PHE A 42 17.19 -5.24 -5.80
N THR A 43 16.84 -4.16 -5.13
CA THR A 43 17.34 -3.82 -3.78
C THR A 43 17.06 -4.96 -2.80
N ARG A 44 15.88 -5.57 -2.86
CA ARG A 44 15.55 -6.72 -2.01
C ARG A 44 16.42 -7.94 -2.31
N VAL A 45 16.67 -8.24 -3.58
CA VAL A 45 17.51 -9.36 -3.99
C VAL A 45 18.93 -9.19 -3.49
N VAL A 46 19.55 -8.01 -3.69
CA VAL A 46 20.92 -7.76 -3.23
C VAL A 46 21.05 -7.73 -1.71
N LEU A 47 19.98 -7.34 -0.99
CA LEU A 47 19.91 -7.45 0.48
C LEU A 47 19.61 -8.87 0.98
N GLY A 48 19.39 -9.86 0.10
CA GLY A 48 19.09 -11.25 0.48
C GLY A 48 17.67 -11.47 1.02
N VAL A 49 16.73 -10.59 0.71
CA VAL A 49 15.37 -10.60 1.24
C VAL A 49 14.49 -11.56 0.43
N LYS A 50 14.34 -12.80 0.90
CA LYS A 50 13.70 -13.92 0.16
C LYS A 50 12.19 -13.79 -0.02
N ALA A 51 11.46 -13.30 0.98
CA ALA A 51 10.00 -13.25 0.96
C ALA A 51 9.47 -11.81 1.03
N ALA A 52 8.29 -11.54 0.45
CA ALA A 52 7.70 -10.19 0.43
C ALA A 52 7.56 -9.55 1.84
N LYS A 53 7.39 -10.38 2.86
CA LYS A 53 7.21 -10.00 4.28
C LYS A 53 8.38 -10.37 5.18
N SER A 54 9.51 -10.86 4.65
CA SER A 54 10.67 -11.17 5.49
C SER A 54 11.29 -9.90 6.07
N ASP A 55 11.95 -10.07 7.20
CA ASP A 55 12.76 -9.02 7.80
C ASP A 55 13.88 -8.58 6.86
N LEU A 56 14.21 -7.29 6.97
CA LEU A 56 15.39 -6.73 6.34
C LEU A 56 16.62 -7.11 7.19
N PRO A 57 17.80 -7.21 6.58
CA PRO A 57 19.02 -7.36 7.36
C PRO A 57 19.14 -6.22 8.39
N PRO A 58 19.70 -6.48 9.59
CA PRO A 58 19.92 -5.45 10.60
C PRO A 58 20.85 -4.35 10.06
N ALA A 59 20.87 -3.21 10.76
CA ALA A 59 21.82 -2.15 10.42
C ALA A 59 23.27 -2.66 10.62
N PRO A 60 24.24 -2.17 9.84
CA PRO A 60 25.64 -2.46 10.10
C PRO A 60 26.06 -2.07 11.53
N PRO A 61 27.04 -2.75 12.15
CA PRO A 61 27.56 -2.38 13.45
C PRO A 61 28.09 -0.94 13.47
N GLN A 62 27.92 -0.26 14.60
CA GLN A 62 28.37 1.12 14.77
C GLN A 62 29.88 1.29 14.52
N SER A 63 30.69 0.27 14.84
CA SER A 63 32.12 0.27 14.54
C SER A 63 32.41 0.44 13.04
N GLN A 64 31.67 -0.27 12.17
CA GLN A 64 31.80 -0.15 10.72
C GLN A 64 31.40 1.26 10.25
N LEU A 65 30.31 1.79 10.80
CA LEU A 65 29.77 3.11 10.42
C LEU A 65 30.69 4.26 10.87
N LEU A 66 31.29 4.16 12.05
CA LEU A 66 32.23 5.18 12.58
C LEU A 66 33.54 5.22 11.80
N THR A 67 34.02 4.08 11.31
CA THR A 67 35.24 4.00 10.50
C THR A 67 35.01 4.28 9.01
N PHE A 68 33.75 4.38 8.59
CA PHE A 68 33.42 4.53 7.18
C PHE A 68 33.89 5.89 6.63
N LYS A 69 34.69 5.83 5.58
CA LYS A 69 35.05 6.99 4.77
C LYS A 69 34.47 6.79 3.38
N THR A 70 33.67 7.74 2.92
CA THR A 70 33.08 7.69 1.58
C THR A 70 34.19 7.52 0.55
N PRO A 71 34.21 6.40 -0.21
CA PRO A 71 35.19 6.21 -1.27
C PRO A 71 35.07 7.31 -2.33
N SER A 72 36.17 7.69 -2.97
CA SER A 72 36.13 8.62 -4.10
C SER A 72 35.27 8.04 -5.24
N ASN A 73 34.77 8.92 -6.11
CA ASN A 73 33.95 8.51 -7.25
C ASN A 73 34.67 7.53 -8.19
N GLU A 74 35.99 7.66 -8.34
CA GLU A 74 36.83 6.74 -9.13
C GLU A 74 36.90 5.35 -8.51
N ALA A 75 37.00 5.27 -7.18
CA ALA A 75 37.00 3.99 -6.47
C ALA A 75 35.63 3.30 -6.60
N SER A 76 34.53 4.04 -6.44
CA SER A 76 33.15 3.54 -6.55
C SER A 76 32.80 3.01 -7.95
N ALA A 77 33.51 3.48 -8.99
CA ALA A 77 33.36 3.03 -10.37
C ALA A 77 34.04 1.69 -10.67
N SER A 78 34.64 1.00 -9.68
CA SER A 78 35.40 -0.25 -9.88
C SER A 78 34.67 -1.20 -10.83
N SER A 79 35.18 -1.21 -12.07
CA SER A 79 34.60 -1.91 -13.21
C SER A 79 34.94 -3.40 -13.17
N VAL A 80 35.92 -3.79 -12.36
CA VAL A 80 36.47 -5.15 -12.34
C VAL A 80 35.42 -6.17 -11.92
N ILE A 81 34.64 -5.88 -10.87
CA ILE A 81 33.59 -6.81 -10.41
C ILE A 81 32.46 -6.92 -11.44
N LEU A 82 32.05 -5.80 -12.05
CA LEU A 82 31.02 -5.81 -13.09
C LEU A 82 31.52 -6.43 -14.40
N ALA A 83 32.80 -6.32 -14.72
CA ALA A 83 33.43 -6.99 -15.85
C ALA A 83 33.45 -8.51 -15.64
N ARG A 84 33.84 -8.97 -14.44
CA ARG A 84 33.73 -10.39 -14.05
C ARG A 84 32.29 -10.87 -14.10
N PHE A 85 31.34 -10.06 -13.65
CA PHE A 85 29.92 -10.41 -13.74
C PHE A 85 29.48 -10.52 -15.21
N ARG A 86 29.94 -9.64 -16.10
CA ARG A 86 29.66 -9.74 -17.53
C ARG A 86 30.23 -11.01 -18.14
N SER A 87 31.48 -11.38 -17.81
CA SER A 87 32.09 -12.65 -18.24
C SER A 87 31.29 -13.86 -17.74
N TYR A 88 30.90 -13.86 -16.47
CA TYR A 88 30.03 -14.89 -15.91
C TYR A 88 28.72 -15.04 -16.70
N LEU A 89 28.07 -13.93 -17.04
CA LEU A 89 26.83 -13.96 -17.84
C LEU A 89 27.04 -14.41 -19.28
N SER A 90 28.23 -14.27 -19.86
CA SER A 90 28.53 -14.82 -21.19
C SER A 90 28.79 -16.32 -21.19
N GLU A 91 29.22 -16.86 -20.06
CA GLU A 91 29.52 -18.29 -19.88
C GLU A 91 28.30 -19.11 -19.43
N HIS A 92 27.24 -18.45 -18.95
CA HIS A 92 26.07 -19.09 -18.38
C HIS A 92 24.79 -18.69 -19.12
N ASN A 93 23.90 -19.65 -19.30
CA ASN A 93 22.56 -19.36 -19.80
C ASN A 93 21.73 -18.64 -18.73
N VAL A 94 21.31 -17.40 -19.03
CA VAL A 94 20.54 -16.55 -18.11
C VAL A 94 19.21 -17.19 -17.72
N ALA A 95 18.62 -18.02 -18.59
CA ALA A 95 17.34 -18.69 -18.33
C ALA A 95 17.43 -19.74 -17.19
N ASP A 96 18.61 -20.29 -16.95
CA ASP A 96 18.83 -21.37 -15.98
C ASP A 96 19.21 -20.83 -14.59
N LEU A 97 19.42 -19.51 -14.47
CA LEU A 97 19.80 -18.89 -13.20
C LEU A 97 18.63 -18.87 -12.21
N GLU A 98 18.92 -19.15 -10.94
CA GLU A 98 17.95 -18.98 -9.86
C GLU A 98 17.55 -17.51 -9.75
N VAL A 99 16.23 -17.25 -9.76
CA VAL A 99 15.69 -15.88 -9.77
C VAL A 99 14.96 -15.52 -8.47
N GLY A 100 15.18 -14.29 -8.02
CA GLY A 100 14.50 -13.65 -6.91
C GLY A 100 13.62 -12.48 -7.34
N GLY A 101 13.21 -11.70 -6.34
CA GLY A 101 12.32 -10.57 -6.51
C GLY A 101 10.85 -10.99 -6.62
N ARG A 102 9.94 -10.02 -6.51
CA ARG A 102 8.50 -10.30 -6.51
C ARG A 102 8.00 -10.92 -7.81
N ILE A 103 8.61 -10.54 -8.93
CA ILE A 103 8.25 -10.99 -10.29
C ILE A 103 9.09 -12.22 -10.71
N LYS A 104 9.97 -12.73 -9.83
CA LYS A 104 10.85 -13.88 -10.09
C LYS A 104 11.55 -13.75 -11.45
N CYS A 105 12.40 -12.74 -11.57
CA CYS A 105 13.15 -12.49 -12.81
C CYS A 105 14.54 -11.92 -12.59
N ILE A 106 14.88 -11.53 -11.37
CA ILE A 106 16.19 -10.93 -11.07
C ILE A 106 17.09 -12.07 -10.59
N PRO A 107 18.19 -12.41 -11.30
CA PRO A 107 19.07 -13.49 -10.89
C PRO A 107 19.64 -13.27 -9.47
N ILE A 108 19.61 -14.30 -8.64
CA ILE A 108 20.14 -14.24 -7.28
C ILE A 108 21.65 -14.03 -7.28
N VAL A 109 22.35 -14.43 -8.34
CA VAL A 109 23.78 -14.16 -8.54
C VAL A 109 24.11 -12.66 -8.54
N CYS A 110 23.14 -11.76 -8.83
CA CYS A 110 23.33 -10.32 -8.64
C CYS A 110 23.75 -9.97 -7.20
N ARG A 111 23.23 -10.69 -6.19
CA ARG A 111 23.64 -10.52 -4.79
C ARG A 111 25.09 -10.92 -4.58
N GLN A 112 25.55 -12.02 -5.18
CA GLN A 112 26.93 -12.50 -5.01
C GLN A 112 27.93 -11.44 -5.49
N PHE A 113 27.76 -10.92 -6.71
CA PHE A 113 28.62 -9.87 -7.23
C PHE A 113 28.49 -8.56 -6.47
N PHE A 114 27.28 -8.22 -5.99
CA PHE A 114 27.10 -7.05 -5.12
C PHE A 114 27.88 -7.17 -3.81
N VAL A 115 27.81 -8.32 -3.12
CA VAL A 115 28.54 -8.57 -1.87
C VAL A 115 30.06 -8.53 -2.09
N GLN A 116 30.55 -9.09 -3.21
CA GLN A 116 31.97 -9.02 -3.57
C GLN A 116 32.44 -7.58 -3.79
N ASP A 117 31.62 -6.76 -4.44
CA ASP A 117 31.91 -5.34 -4.63
C ASP A 117 31.90 -4.58 -3.30
N MET A 118 30.95 -4.87 -2.40
CA MET A 118 30.93 -4.29 -1.05
C MET A 118 32.19 -4.65 -0.24
N ALA A 119 32.64 -5.90 -0.33
CA ALA A 119 33.84 -6.37 0.36
C ALA A 119 35.10 -5.61 -0.10
N HIS A 120 35.17 -5.18 -1.36
CA HIS A 120 36.27 -4.36 -1.88
C HIS A 120 36.39 -3.01 -1.15
N PHE A 121 35.30 -2.48 -0.62
CA PHE A 121 35.27 -1.26 0.20
C PHE A 121 35.26 -1.55 1.71
N ASN A 122 35.66 -2.74 2.13
CA ASN A 122 35.63 -3.20 3.52
C ASN A 122 34.23 -3.15 4.17
N VAL A 123 33.17 -3.26 3.37
CA VAL A 123 31.79 -3.35 3.86
C VAL A 123 31.37 -4.82 3.92
N GLN A 124 31.35 -5.36 5.13
CA GLN A 124 30.98 -6.76 5.37
C GLN A 124 29.48 -6.92 5.61
N HIS A 125 28.86 -5.94 6.28
CA HIS A 125 27.43 -5.95 6.58
C HIS A 125 26.65 -5.25 5.47
N VAL A 126 26.10 -6.06 4.55
CA VAL A 126 25.35 -5.57 3.38
C VAL A 126 23.93 -5.19 3.79
N SER A 127 23.79 -3.96 4.29
CA SER A 127 22.52 -3.38 4.74
C SER A 127 22.62 -1.86 4.80
N PHE A 128 21.48 -1.18 4.88
CA PHE A 128 21.43 0.26 5.15
C PHE A 128 21.61 0.51 6.66
N ALA A 129 22.18 1.66 7.00
CA ALA A 129 22.18 2.19 8.37
C ALA A 129 20.77 2.71 8.69
N TRP A 130 19.90 1.81 9.15
CA TRP A 130 18.47 2.07 9.36
C TRP A 130 18.18 3.11 10.46
N ASP A 131 19.12 3.27 11.38
CA ASP A 131 19.11 4.21 12.51
C ASP A 131 19.64 5.60 12.14
N GLN A 132 20.45 5.72 11.08
CA GLN A 132 20.97 7.00 10.58
C GLN A 132 20.01 7.67 9.60
N SER A 133 20.25 8.96 9.28
CA SER A 133 19.50 9.65 8.22
C SER A 133 19.59 8.89 6.89
N PRO A 134 18.53 8.87 6.06
CA PRO A 134 18.62 8.37 4.67
C PRO A 134 19.70 9.09 3.85
N ASP A 135 19.99 10.34 4.17
CA ASP A 135 21.04 11.15 3.54
C ASP A 135 22.42 11.04 4.24
N SER A 136 22.57 10.12 5.19
CA SER A 136 23.89 9.88 5.79
C SER A 136 24.91 9.48 4.71
N PRO A 137 26.19 9.85 4.87
CA PRO A 137 27.22 9.52 3.88
C PRO A 137 27.25 8.04 3.49
N PHE A 138 27.08 7.16 4.48
CA PHE A 138 26.99 5.72 4.26
C PHE A 138 25.76 5.32 3.44
N ASN A 139 24.55 5.76 3.82
CA ASN A 139 23.34 5.39 3.09
C ASN A 139 23.31 5.96 1.67
N ALA A 140 23.80 7.19 1.47
CA ALA A 140 23.90 7.82 0.16
C ALA A 140 24.87 7.05 -0.76
N TRP A 141 26.04 6.66 -0.25
CA TRP A 141 27.00 5.83 -0.97
C TRP A 141 26.46 4.42 -1.22
N PHE A 142 25.87 3.77 -0.23
CA PHE A 142 25.31 2.42 -0.39
C PHE A 142 24.16 2.40 -1.42
N ALA A 143 23.33 3.44 -1.43
CA ALA A 143 22.31 3.64 -2.45
C ALA A 143 22.91 3.81 -3.86
N SER A 144 24.01 4.56 -4.00
CA SER A 144 24.68 4.72 -5.29
C SER A 144 25.25 3.39 -5.80
N MET A 145 25.80 2.56 -4.90
CA MET A 145 26.28 1.22 -5.23
C MET A 145 25.15 0.28 -5.68
N ILE A 146 23.98 0.35 -5.03
CA ILE A 146 22.79 -0.39 -5.49
C ILE A 146 22.40 0.06 -6.91
N LEU A 147 22.36 1.38 -7.17
CA LEU A 147 22.01 1.91 -8.49
C LEU A 147 23.04 1.53 -9.56
N LYS A 148 24.34 1.48 -9.20
CA LYS A 148 25.41 1.00 -10.08
C LYS A 148 25.12 -0.42 -10.57
N HIS A 149 24.84 -1.33 -9.65
CA HIS A 149 24.53 -2.73 -9.98
C HIS A 149 23.17 -2.90 -10.66
N TRP A 150 22.16 -2.11 -10.28
CA TRP A 150 20.87 -2.08 -10.93
C TRP A 150 20.98 -1.63 -12.39
N THR A 151 21.80 -0.61 -12.66
CA THR A 151 22.06 -0.09 -14.02
C THR A 151 22.76 -1.14 -14.86
N PHE A 152 23.73 -1.85 -14.29
CA PHE A 152 24.36 -3.00 -14.94
C PHE A 152 23.33 -4.09 -15.29
N ALA A 153 22.48 -4.49 -14.33
CA ALA A 153 21.45 -5.51 -14.53
C ALA A 153 20.43 -5.10 -15.60
N LYS A 154 20.05 -3.82 -15.64
CA LYS A 154 19.18 -3.25 -16.67
C LYS A 154 19.82 -3.37 -18.06
N ASN A 155 21.07 -2.90 -18.18
CA ASN A 155 21.79 -2.83 -19.46
C ASN A 155 22.21 -4.22 -19.99
N THR A 156 22.19 -5.24 -19.14
CA THR A 156 22.45 -6.65 -19.51
C THR A 156 21.15 -7.44 -19.72
N GLY A 157 19.98 -6.79 -19.67
CA GLY A 157 18.69 -7.42 -19.94
C GLY A 157 18.12 -8.24 -18.77
N LEU A 158 18.75 -8.25 -17.60
CA LEU A 158 18.28 -9.03 -16.44
C LEU A 158 16.97 -8.50 -15.84
N LEU A 159 16.55 -7.30 -16.24
CA LEU A 159 15.31 -6.65 -15.79
C LEU A 159 14.22 -6.65 -16.87
N TYR A 160 14.30 -7.54 -17.87
CA TYR A 160 13.42 -7.56 -19.04
C TYR A 160 11.90 -7.60 -18.74
N LYS A 161 11.47 -8.16 -17.60
CA LYS A 161 10.04 -8.19 -17.22
C LYS A 161 9.50 -6.84 -16.75
N TYR A 162 10.35 -5.85 -16.51
CA TYR A 162 9.93 -4.49 -16.15
C TYR A 162 9.90 -3.62 -17.40
N ALA A 163 8.71 -3.19 -17.81
CA ALA A 163 8.52 -2.20 -18.88
C ALA A 163 8.94 -0.79 -18.40
N ILE A 164 10.24 -0.56 -18.27
CA ILE A 164 10.82 0.70 -17.79
C ILE A 164 10.69 1.75 -18.89
N SER A 165 10.00 2.86 -18.57
CA SER A 165 9.91 4.00 -19.47
C SER A 165 11.25 4.73 -19.52
N PRO A 166 11.78 5.09 -20.71
CA PRO A 166 12.99 5.91 -20.83
C PRO A 166 12.87 7.26 -20.09
N ASN A 167 11.66 7.83 -19.99
CA ASN A 167 11.42 9.08 -19.28
C ASN A 167 11.61 8.95 -17.75
N ASP A 168 11.38 7.75 -17.22
CA ASP A 168 11.58 7.47 -15.79
C ASP A 168 13.06 7.17 -15.49
N ASP A 169 13.81 6.64 -16.47
CA ASP A 169 15.17 6.10 -16.33
C ASP A 169 16.25 7.19 -16.26
N THR A 170 16.26 7.93 -15.15
CA THR A 170 17.31 8.90 -14.84
C THR A 170 18.00 8.58 -13.52
N ALA A 171 19.30 8.89 -13.42
CA ALA A 171 20.07 8.70 -12.18
C ALA A 171 19.41 9.43 -10.99
N ALA A 172 18.91 10.64 -11.22
CA ALA A 172 18.20 11.42 -10.22
C ALA A 172 16.91 10.73 -9.75
N HIS A 173 16.11 10.16 -10.66
CA HIS A 173 14.94 9.38 -10.29
C HIS A 173 15.31 8.13 -9.50
N GLY A 174 16.39 7.43 -9.88
CA GLY A 174 16.87 6.26 -9.17
C GLY A 174 17.21 6.57 -7.70
N GLN A 175 17.99 7.63 -7.48
CA GLN A 175 18.32 8.10 -6.13
C GLN A 175 17.08 8.45 -5.31
N LYS A 176 16.15 9.22 -5.91
CA LYS A 176 14.90 9.63 -5.26
C LYS A 176 13.99 8.44 -4.93
N VAL A 177 13.97 7.40 -5.77
CA VAL A 177 13.24 6.15 -5.50
C VAL A 177 13.83 5.41 -4.30
N LEU A 178 15.16 5.24 -4.26
CA LEU A 178 15.83 4.60 -3.12
C LEU A 178 15.65 5.39 -1.83
N PHE A 179 15.81 6.71 -1.88
CA PHE A 179 15.56 7.58 -0.73
C PHE A 179 14.16 7.38 -0.16
N ARG A 180 13.14 7.40 -1.03
CA ARG A 180 11.73 7.14 -0.65
C ARG A 180 11.57 5.77 -0.02
N TRP A 181 12.26 4.77 -0.54
CA TRP A 181 12.22 3.40 -0.02
C TRP A 181 12.85 3.30 1.37
N ILE A 182 14.07 3.82 1.55
CA ILE A 182 14.79 3.85 2.84
C ILE A 182 13.94 4.56 3.89
N HIS A 183 13.48 5.78 3.60
CA HIS A 183 12.67 6.57 4.53
C HIS A 183 11.35 5.85 4.90
N GLY A 184 10.70 5.20 3.92
CA GLY A 184 9.52 4.38 4.16
C GLY A 184 9.82 3.19 5.10
N ARG A 185 10.97 2.54 4.94
CA ARG A 185 11.40 1.43 5.80
C ARG A 185 11.77 1.86 7.20
N GLN A 186 12.48 2.96 7.36
CA GLN A 186 12.76 3.52 8.68
C GLN A 186 11.47 3.90 9.42
N ALA A 187 10.47 4.43 8.71
CA ALA A 187 9.17 4.69 9.31
C ALA A 187 8.48 3.40 9.77
N ASP A 188 8.53 2.32 8.98
CA ASP A 188 8.01 1.01 9.38
C ASP A 188 8.76 0.46 10.62
N LEU A 189 10.09 0.61 10.69
CA LEU A 189 10.92 0.19 11.83
C LEU A 189 10.59 0.99 13.10
N ARG A 190 10.42 2.31 13.01
CA ARG A 190 9.99 3.15 14.13
C ARG A 190 8.63 2.73 14.69
N GLN A 191 7.72 2.25 13.84
CA GLN A 191 6.42 1.72 14.29
C GLN A 191 6.56 0.37 15.00
N LEU A 192 7.46 -0.50 14.53
CA LEU A 192 7.76 -1.77 15.20
C LEU A 192 8.34 -1.58 16.60
N THR A 193 9.23 -0.59 16.79
CA THR A 193 9.77 -0.26 18.11
C THR A 193 8.68 0.19 19.09
N ARG A 194 7.64 0.86 18.59
CA ARG A 194 6.51 1.33 19.41
C ARG A 194 5.47 0.25 19.67
N ASN A 195 5.27 -0.65 18.70
CA ASN A 195 4.28 -1.72 18.78
C ASN A 195 4.78 -2.94 18.00
N VAL A 196 5.13 -4.00 18.73
CA VAL A 196 5.64 -5.26 18.18
C VAL A 196 4.63 -5.90 17.21
N ASN A 197 3.34 -5.74 17.48
CA ASN A 197 2.24 -6.28 16.67
C ASN A 197 1.86 -5.36 15.49
N TRP A 198 2.55 -4.22 15.29
CA TRP A 198 2.26 -3.25 14.23
C TRP A 198 2.14 -3.90 12.84
N ARG A 199 3.01 -4.85 12.50
CA ARG A 199 2.95 -5.53 11.20
C ARG A 199 1.67 -6.33 11.01
N GLN A 200 1.22 -7.02 12.05
CA GLN A 200 -0.01 -7.80 12.03
C GLN A 200 -1.21 -6.87 11.92
N LEU A 201 -1.25 -5.80 12.71
CA LEU A 201 -2.28 -4.76 12.67
C LEU A 201 -2.35 -4.06 11.30
N LYS A 202 -1.19 -3.69 10.73
CA LYS A 202 -1.09 -3.10 9.39
C LYS A 202 -1.60 -4.07 8.32
N ALA A 203 -1.19 -5.33 8.38
CA ALA A 203 -1.64 -6.36 7.43
C ALA A 203 -3.15 -6.62 7.54
N ALA A 204 -3.70 -6.65 8.76
CA ALA A 204 -5.13 -6.77 9.01
C ALA A 204 -5.89 -5.58 8.42
N ARG A 205 -5.42 -4.35 8.67
CA ARG A 205 -6.00 -3.11 8.12
C ARG A 205 -5.95 -3.07 6.59
N GLU A 206 -4.83 -3.47 5.98
CA GLU A 206 -4.70 -3.54 4.52
C GLU A 206 -5.64 -4.61 3.92
N LYS A 207 -5.76 -5.78 4.57
CA LYS A 207 -6.70 -6.84 4.16
C LYS A 207 -8.15 -6.34 4.25
N ARG A 208 -8.50 -5.66 5.35
CA ARG A 208 -9.80 -5.04 5.61
C ARG A 208 -10.15 -3.99 4.55
N SER A 209 -9.24 -3.06 4.27
CA SER A 209 -9.43 -2.04 3.23
C SER A 209 -9.61 -2.63 1.82
N LYS A 210 -8.85 -3.67 1.47
CA LYS A 210 -9.02 -4.38 0.18
C LYS A 210 -10.37 -5.07 0.08
N ARG A 211 -10.81 -5.73 1.16
CA ARG A 211 -12.14 -6.35 1.22
C ARG A 211 -13.23 -5.29 1.01
N LYS A 212 -13.21 -4.20 1.79
CA LYS A 212 -14.16 -3.09 1.64
C LYS A 212 -14.20 -2.55 0.21
N LYS A 213 -13.05 -2.30 -0.41
CA LYS A 213 -12.98 -1.82 -1.80
C LYS A 213 -13.58 -2.81 -2.80
N GLN A 214 -13.27 -4.09 -2.65
CA GLN A 214 -13.79 -5.15 -3.54
C GLN A 214 -15.32 -5.29 -3.41
N ASP A 215 -15.81 -5.15 -2.18
CA ASP A 215 -17.22 -5.23 -1.83
C ASP A 215 -18.00 -4.02 -2.40
N CYS A 216 -17.46 -2.80 -2.30
CA CYS A 216 -18.03 -1.61 -2.98
C CYS A 216 -18.11 -1.79 -4.50
N LEU A 217 -17.04 -2.28 -5.13
CA LEU A 217 -17.01 -2.51 -6.58
C LEU A 217 -18.08 -3.50 -7.01
N LYS A 218 -18.19 -4.64 -6.32
CA LYS A 218 -19.21 -5.65 -6.64
C LYS A 218 -20.63 -5.12 -6.53
N SER A 219 -20.91 -4.35 -5.47
CA SER A 219 -22.25 -3.79 -5.28
C SER A 219 -22.59 -2.74 -6.35
N SER A 220 -21.61 -1.94 -6.76
CA SER A 220 -21.72 -1.02 -7.90
C SER A 220 -22.00 -1.78 -9.21
N ASP A 221 -21.22 -2.82 -9.53
CA ASP A 221 -21.43 -3.66 -10.72
C ASP A 221 -22.82 -4.29 -10.72
N HIS A 222 -23.25 -4.89 -9.61
CA HIS A 222 -24.57 -5.49 -9.49
C HIS A 222 -25.71 -4.50 -9.75
N ARG A 223 -25.63 -3.30 -9.17
CA ARG A 223 -26.62 -2.24 -9.36
C ARG A 223 -26.64 -1.74 -10.81
N VAL A 224 -25.47 -1.56 -11.43
CA VAL A 224 -25.37 -1.16 -12.85
C VAL A 224 -26.01 -2.20 -13.75
N ASP A 225 -25.68 -3.47 -13.55
CA ASP A 225 -26.26 -4.58 -14.30
C ASP A 225 -27.79 -4.65 -14.12
N THR A 226 -28.30 -4.42 -12.90
CA THR A 226 -29.75 -4.38 -12.65
C THR A 226 -30.40 -3.18 -13.32
N CYS A 227 -29.78 -1.99 -13.29
CA CYS A 227 -30.28 -0.82 -14.04
C CYS A 227 -30.40 -1.10 -15.53
N VAL A 228 -29.40 -1.79 -16.11
CA VAL A 228 -29.40 -2.20 -17.52
C VAL A 228 -30.51 -3.22 -17.79
N ALA A 229 -30.66 -4.23 -16.93
CA ALA A 229 -31.70 -5.25 -17.06
C ALA A 229 -33.13 -4.66 -16.95
N LEU A 230 -33.30 -3.61 -16.17
CA LEU A 230 -34.57 -2.87 -16.01
C LEU A 230 -34.76 -1.76 -17.06
N ALA A 231 -33.84 -1.62 -18.02
CA ALA A 231 -33.85 -0.58 -19.05
C ALA A 231 -33.98 0.86 -18.50
N LEU A 232 -33.33 1.14 -17.37
CA LEU A 232 -33.36 2.47 -16.77
C LEU A 232 -32.55 3.49 -17.61
N PRO A 233 -32.91 4.79 -17.55
CA PRO A 233 -32.18 5.84 -18.25
C PRO A 233 -30.67 5.83 -17.96
N ALA A 234 -29.85 5.98 -19.00
CA ALA A 234 -28.38 5.93 -18.89
C ALA A 234 -27.82 6.94 -17.88
N THR A 235 -28.45 8.11 -17.75
CA THR A 235 -28.08 9.13 -16.77
C THR A 235 -28.18 8.63 -15.33
N LEU A 236 -29.20 7.82 -15.01
CA LEU A 236 -29.38 7.21 -13.69
C LEU A 236 -28.40 6.06 -13.48
N THR A 237 -28.20 5.21 -14.48
CA THR A 237 -27.22 4.10 -14.44
C THR A 237 -25.81 4.61 -14.17
N ARG A 238 -25.44 5.76 -14.77
CA ARG A 238 -24.10 6.37 -14.59
C ARG A 238 -23.80 6.74 -13.14
N ILE A 239 -24.81 7.09 -12.34
CA ILE A 239 -24.63 7.43 -10.91
C ILE A 239 -24.07 6.22 -10.14
N PHE A 240 -24.48 5.01 -10.50
CA PHE A 240 -24.05 3.78 -9.84
C PHE A 240 -22.74 3.20 -10.37
N MET A 241 -22.18 3.75 -11.47
CA MET A 241 -20.88 3.35 -12.00
C MET A 241 -19.71 3.85 -11.14
N ASP A 242 -19.93 4.86 -10.28
CA ASP A 242 -18.94 5.28 -9.29
C ASP A 242 -19.13 4.50 -7.97
N PRO A 243 -18.17 3.64 -7.57
CA PRO A 243 -18.26 2.91 -6.32
C PRO A 243 -18.36 3.83 -5.08
N ALA A 244 -17.89 5.08 -5.16
CA ALA A 244 -18.03 6.04 -4.08
C ALA A 244 -19.49 6.45 -3.82
N CYS A 245 -20.34 6.42 -4.86
CA CYS A 245 -21.78 6.66 -4.71
C CYS A 245 -22.49 5.53 -3.94
N THR A 246 -21.82 4.37 -3.79
CA THR A 246 -22.29 3.18 -3.05
C THR A 246 -21.58 3.00 -1.70
N SER A 247 -20.75 3.96 -1.29
CA SER A 247 -19.99 3.91 -0.03
C SER A 247 -20.85 4.33 1.16
N ASP A 248 -21.72 3.43 1.60
CA ASP A 248 -22.51 3.57 2.83
C ASP A 248 -22.13 2.51 3.88
N MET A 249 -20.87 2.05 3.89
CA MET A 249 -20.47 0.87 4.66
C MET A 249 -19.75 1.21 5.97
N GLU A 250 -20.17 0.60 7.08
CA GLU A 250 -19.39 0.47 8.31
C GLU A 250 -19.18 -0.99 8.70
N GLU A 251 -18.33 -1.21 9.70
CA GLU A 251 -18.10 -2.54 10.26
C GLU A 251 -18.65 -2.61 11.67
N ASP A 252 -19.31 -3.72 11.98
CA ASP A 252 -19.71 -4.05 13.35
C ASP A 252 -18.50 -4.46 14.20
N GLU A 253 -18.72 -4.68 15.50
CA GLU A 253 -17.69 -5.15 16.44
C GLU A 253 -17.08 -6.52 16.05
N ALA A 254 -17.84 -7.32 15.30
CA ALA A 254 -17.42 -8.62 14.78
C ALA A 254 -16.64 -8.54 13.44
N GLY A 255 -16.49 -7.34 12.85
CA GLY A 255 -15.78 -7.11 11.59
C GLY A 255 -16.59 -7.49 10.32
N ASN A 256 -17.91 -7.58 10.44
CA ASN A 256 -18.81 -7.69 9.30
C ASN A 256 -19.15 -6.31 8.77
N LEU A 257 -19.07 -6.19 7.44
CA LEU A 257 -19.50 -4.98 6.74
C LEU A 257 -21.02 -4.97 6.67
N HIS A 258 -21.63 -3.90 7.19
CA HIS A 258 -23.04 -3.57 7.06
C HIS A 258 -23.17 -2.19 6.41
N ARG A 259 -24.37 -1.87 5.91
CA ARG A 259 -24.68 -0.53 5.39
C ARG A 259 -25.30 0.34 6.48
N MET A 260 -24.88 1.59 6.52
CA MET A 260 -25.39 2.65 7.36
C MET A 260 -26.14 3.71 6.56
N HIS A 261 -26.99 4.46 7.25
CA HIS A 261 -27.56 5.68 6.71
C HIS A 261 -26.48 6.73 6.40
N VAL A 262 -26.61 7.41 5.26
CA VAL A 262 -25.66 8.42 4.79
C VAL A 262 -26.29 9.81 4.89
N PRO A 263 -25.85 10.69 5.81
CA PRO A 263 -26.53 11.96 6.08
C PRO A 263 -26.58 12.94 4.91
N TRP A 264 -25.65 12.83 3.95
CA TRP A 264 -25.59 13.72 2.78
C TRP A 264 -26.41 13.22 1.59
N ARG A 265 -26.98 12.01 1.65
CA ARG A 265 -27.79 11.42 0.59
C ARG A 265 -29.26 11.78 0.82
N SER A 266 -29.98 12.17 -0.24
CA SER A 266 -31.42 12.44 -0.12
C SER A 266 -32.20 11.16 0.23
N GLN A 267 -33.37 11.33 0.82
CA GLN A 267 -34.23 10.20 1.19
C GLN A 267 -34.70 9.43 -0.05
N GLU A 268 -35.00 10.14 -1.15
CA GLU A 268 -35.43 9.56 -2.43
C GLU A 268 -34.33 8.68 -3.03
N MET A 269 -33.09 9.18 -3.03
CA MET A 269 -31.94 8.41 -3.54
C MET A 269 -31.67 7.17 -2.68
N THR A 270 -31.88 7.27 -1.37
CA THR A 270 -31.74 6.14 -0.44
C THR A 270 -32.80 5.07 -0.71
N GLN A 271 -34.06 5.46 -0.84
CA GLN A 271 -35.16 4.55 -1.17
C GLN A 271 -35.00 3.92 -2.55
N PHE A 272 -34.56 4.71 -3.54
CA PHE A 272 -34.30 4.22 -4.88
C PHE A 272 -33.18 3.17 -4.88
N ALA A 273 -32.06 3.45 -4.19
CA ALA A 273 -30.96 2.50 -4.06
C ALA A 273 -31.43 1.21 -3.38
N HIS A 274 -32.25 1.30 -2.33
CA HIS A 274 -32.83 0.14 -1.64
C HIS A 274 -33.68 -0.73 -2.57
N LYS A 275 -34.63 -0.15 -3.29
CA LYS A 275 -35.46 -0.88 -4.27
C LYS A 275 -34.62 -1.50 -5.39
N LEU A 276 -33.56 -0.83 -5.80
CA LEU A 276 -32.63 -1.35 -6.80
C LEU A 276 -31.85 -2.56 -6.25
N ASP A 277 -31.49 -2.56 -4.96
CA ASP A 277 -30.85 -3.70 -4.31
C ASP A 277 -31.81 -4.90 -4.17
N GLU A 278 -33.07 -4.68 -3.83
CA GLU A 278 -34.10 -5.72 -3.83
C GLU A 278 -34.27 -6.35 -5.23
N ALA A 279 -34.38 -5.51 -6.26
CA ALA A 279 -34.44 -5.96 -7.64
C ALA A 279 -33.18 -6.72 -8.06
N THR A 280 -32.01 -6.32 -7.56
CA THR A 280 -30.74 -7.00 -7.78
C THR A 280 -30.72 -8.38 -7.14
N VAL A 281 -31.17 -8.49 -5.90
CA VAL A 281 -31.30 -9.75 -5.16
C VAL A 281 -32.23 -10.71 -5.92
N ASP A 282 -33.38 -10.23 -6.37
CA ASP A 282 -34.35 -11.04 -7.11
C ASP A 282 -33.82 -11.47 -8.47
N ARG A 283 -33.15 -10.58 -9.20
CA ARG A 283 -32.49 -10.89 -10.47
C ARG A 283 -31.42 -11.97 -10.28
N LEU A 284 -30.51 -11.78 -9.32
CA LEU A 284 -29.46 -12.76 -9.03
C LEU A 284 -30.04 -14.10 -8.55
N ARG A 285 -31.15 -14.08 -7.81
CA ARG A 285 -31.86 -15.30 -7.39
C ARG A 285 -32.38 -16.07 -8.60
N LYS A 286 -32.95 -15.38 -9.59
CA LYS A 286 -33.47 -15.98 -10.82
C LYS A 286 -32.36 -16.49 -11.75
N GLU A 287 -31.28 -15.72 -11.91
CA GLU A 287 -30.19 -16.04 -12.84
C GLU A 287 -29.20 -17.07 -12.30
N LYS A 288 -28.86 -17.00 -11.01
CA LYS A 288 -27.77 -17.78 -10.39
C LYS A 288 -28.25 -18.75 -9.30
N GLY A 289 -29.52 -18.71 -8.95
CA GLY A 289 -30.14 -19.56 -7.94
C GLY A 289 -29.95 -19.05 -6.50
N VAL A 290 -30.75 -19.63 -5.60
CA VAL A 290 -30.87 -19.21 -4.18
C VAL A 290 -29.54 -19.32 -3.42
N GLN A 291 -28.65 -20.26 -3.81
CA GLN A 291 -27.35 -20.45 -3.15
C GLN A 291 -26.37 -19.27 -3.34
N TYR A 292 -26.61 -18.44 -4.36
CA TYR A 292 -25.84 -17.22 -4.62
C TYR A 292 -26.34 -16.04 -3.76
N VAL A 293 -27.61 -16.08 -3.34
CA VAL A 293 -28.30 -15.03 -2.60
C VAL A 293 -28.29 -15.34 -1.11
N GLN A 294 -27.10 -15.25 -0.52
CA GLN A 294 -26.91 -15.43 0.92
C GLN A 294 -26.47 -14.12 1.56
N ARG A 295 -26.95 -13.82 2.77
CA ARG A 295 -26.52 -12.63 3.54
C ARG A 295 -24.99 -12.59 3.69
N ALA A 296 -24.33 -13.74 3.84
CA ALA A 296 -22.87 -13.85 3.87
C ALA A 296 -22.15 -13.57 2.53
N LYS A 297 -22.88 -13.50 1.40
CA LYS A 297 -22.33 -13.33 0.04
C LYS A 297 -22.74 -12.02 -0.65
N LEU A 298 -23.92 -11.49 -0.34
CA LEU A 298 -24.45 -10.24 -0.91
C LEU A 298 -24.52 -9.15 0.15
N LEU A 299 -24.04 -7.97 -0.21
CA LEU A 299 -24.03 -6.78 0.65
C LEU A 299 -25.39 -6.10 0.66
N GLU A 300 -26.14 -6.27 -0.44
CA GLU A 300 -27.52 -5.84 -0.65
C GLU A 300 -28.46 -6.37 0.46
N LEU A 301 -28.08 -7.48 1.10
CA LEU A 301 -28.82 -8.13 2.18
C LEU A 301 -28.34 -7.74 3.60
N ARG A 302 -27.39 -6.80 3.73
CA ARG A 302 -26.76 -6.40 4.99
C ARG A 302 -27.01 -4.93 5.36
N CYS A 303 -28.21 -4.42 5.06
CA CYS A 303 -28.64 -3.16 5.65
C CYS A 303 -29.00 -3.41 7.12
N GLU A 304 -28.59 -2.49 8.00
CA GLU A 304 -29.26 -2.35 9.29
C GLU A 304 -30.43 -1.38 9.11
N ASP A 305 -31.60 -1.77 9.60
CA ASP A 305 -32.76 -0.89 9.61
C ASP A 305 -32.51 0.23 10.64
N PRO A 306 -32.70 1.51 10.27
CA PRO A 306 -32.52 2.63 11.20
C PRO A 306 -33.43 2.55 12.45
N GLU A 307 -34.52 1.78 12.38
CA GLU A 307 -35.51 1.66 13.45
C GLU A 307 -35.14 0.60 14.50
N ALA A 308 -34.22 -0.31 14.22
CA ALA A 308 -33.85 -1.39 15.15
C ALA A 308 -32.87 -0.95 16.25
N SER A 309 -32.24 0.22 16.14
CA SER A 309 -31.26 0.73 17.11
C SER A 309 -31.86 1.67 18.16
N HIS A 310 -33.17 1.89 18.16
CA HIS A 310 -33.84 2.78 19.10
C HIS A 310 -34.61 2.10 20.24
N GLU A 311 -34.65 0.76 20.32
CA GLU A 311 -35.43 0.06 21.35
C GLU A 311 -34.64 -0.64 22.47
N ASP A 312 -33.30 -0.63 22.47
CA ASP A 312 -32.55 -1.40 23.49
C ASP A 312 -31.55 -0.56 24.29
N HIS A 313 -32.02 0.52 24.89
CA HIS A 313 -31.42 1.11 26.10
C HIS A 313 -32.51 1.74 26.97
N GLY A 314 -33.21 0.88 27.74
CA GLY A 314 -34.27 1.33 28.62
C GLY A 314 -34.75 0.29 29.63
N GLN A 315 -33.83 -0.44 30.27
CA GLN A 315 -34.15 -1.08 31.56
C GLN A 315 -34.40 0.03 32.59
N ILE A 316 -35.65 0.47 32.73
CA ILE A 316 -36.12 1.18 33.92
C ILE A 316 -36.89 0.18 34.76
N THR A 317 -36.23 -0.21 35.85
CA THR A 317 -36.77 -1.04 36.93
C THR A 317 -38.03 -0.42 37.53
N SER A 318 -39.01 -1.28 37.82
CA SER A 318 -40.19 -1.07 38.65
C SER A 318 -39.90 -0.27 39.93
N ALA A 319 -40.08 1.05 39.92
CA ALA A 319 -40.22 1.89 41.12
C ALA A 319 -40.60 3.34 40.79
N THR A 320 -41.75 3.62 40.16
CA THR A 320 -42.46 4.92 40.28
C THR A 320 -43.85 4.86 39.63
N TRP A 321 -44.78 4.15 40.27
CA TRP A 321 -46.20 4.11 39.86
C TRP A 321 -47.16 4.57 40.99
N GLU A 322 -46.69 5.43 41.90
CA GLU A 322 -47.46 5.76 43.12
C GLU A 322 -47.61 7.26 43.44
N TYR A 323 -47.62 8.15 42.44
CA TYR A 323 -47.81 9.60 42.70
C TYR A 323 -48.81 10.33 41.78
N LEU A 324 -49.81 9.64 41.20
CA LEU A 324 -50.87 10.29 40.40
C LEU A 324 -52.32 9.92 40.80
N THR A 325 -52.56 9.46 42.03
CA THR A 325 -53.91 9.20 42.55
C THR A 325 -54.13 9.77 43.95
N ARG A 326 -53.91 11.08 44.16
CA ARG A 326 -54.50 11.79 45.31
C ARG A 326 -55.21 13.07 44.87
N PRO A 327 -56.47 13.31 45.28
CA PRO A 327 -57.20 14.54 44.99
C PRO A 327 -56.65 15.72 45.79
N SER A 328 -56.62 16.89 45.17
CA SER A 328 -56.26 18.17 45.79
C SER A 328 -57.31 18.63 46.82
N PRO A 329 -56.94 19.12 48.02
CA PRO A 329 -57.88 19.73 48.95
C PRO A 329 -58.13 21.21 48.60
N ARG A 330 -59.40 21.63 48.62
CA ARG A 330 -59.80 23.05 48.55
C ARG A 330 -59.33 23.80 49.80
N PRO A 331 -58.85 25.04 49.68
CA PRO A 331 -58.89 26.00 50.77
C PRO A 331 -60.17 26.85 50.73
N THR A 332 -60.65 27.14 51.94
CA THR A 332 -61.68 28.08 52.37
C THR A 332 -61.42 29.53 51.98
#